data_AF-A0A419SSF0-F1
#
_entry.id   AF-A0A419SSF0-F1
#
_cell.length_a   1.000
_cell.length_b   1.000
_cell.length_c   1.000
_cell.angle_alpha   90.00
_cell.angle_beta   90.00
_cell.angle_gamma   90.00
#
_symmetry.space_group_name_H-M   'P 1'
#
loop_
_entity.id
_entity.type
_entity.pdbx_description
1 polymer ?
#
loop_
_entity_poly.entity_id
_entity_poly.type
_entity_poly.pdbx_seq_one_letter_code
_entity_poly.pdbx_strand_id
1 'polypeptide(L)'
;MRIYNSGYYFTNEQLGVILDRLGDSYEINHLYIIEKRRDIIKYGLIFLNIIDFISILFGKLEGNFVPTTKSVMVYVYAQNEYKNYQSSQLYSLHALLHELCHAYYHNIKKEESEEDCDNFATNYLNKNSKFFSKVMDWKDEWEVEEED
;
A
#
# COMPACT_ATOMS: atom_id res chain seq x y z
N MET A 1 0.08 10.38 -12.47
CA MET A 1 -0.66 9.58 -11.48
C MET A 1 -1.89 10.35 -10.95
N ARG A 2 -2.99 9.65 -10.63
CA ARG A 2 -4.14 10.18 -9.86
C ARG A 2 -4.27 9.46 -8.52
N ILE A 3 -4.49 10.19 -7.43
CA ILE A 3 -4.67 9.62 -6.08
C ILE A 3 -6.14 9.78 -5.65
N TYR A 4 -6.76 8.68 -5.24
CA TYR A 4 -8.11 8.63 -4.68
C TYR A 4 -8.00 8.28 -3.19
N ASN A 5 -8.17 9.29 -2.35
CA ASN A 5 -7.86 9.22 -0.92
C ASN A 5 -8.76 10.21 -0.16
N SER A 6 -9.33 9.79 0.97
CA SER A 6 -10.14 10.65 1.85
C SER A 6 -9.31 11.58 2.72
N GLY A 7 -8.01 11.29 2.91
CA GLY A 7 -7.11 12.17 3.64
C GLY A 7 -6.98 11.88 5.13
N TYR A 8 -7.62 10.83 5.66
CA TYR A 8 -7.67 10.62 7.12
C TYR A 8 -6.42 9.89 7.63
N TYR A 9 -5.97 8.84 6.95
CA TYR A 9 -4.72 8.14 7.31
C TYR A 9 -3.49 8.70 6.59
N PHE A 10 -3.66 9.22 5.38
CA PHE A 10 -2.57 9.78 4.58
C PHE A 10 -3.04 11.04 3.89
N THR A 11 -2.21 12.06 3.78
CA THR A 11 -2.44 13.17 2.85
C THR A 11 -1.90 12.80 1.46
N ASN A 12 -2.43 13.44 0.41
CA ASN A 12 -1.90 13.24 -0.94
C ASN A 12 -0.45 13.74 -1.09
N GLU A 13 -0.06 14.75 -0.30
CA GLU A 13 1.32 15.23 -0.25
C GLU A 13 2.26 14.17 0.31
N GLN A 14 1.91 13.53 1.43
CA GLN A 14 2.68 12.42 2.02
C GLN A 14 2.88 11.27 1.02
N LEU A 15 1.79 10.84 0.38
CA LEU A 15 1.84 9.76 -0.62
C LEU A 15 2.71 10.16 -1.82
N GLY A 16 2.61 11.41 -2.29
CA GLY A 16 3.46 11.93 -3.36
C GLY A 16 4.94 11.86 -3.01
N VAL A 17 5.33 12.34 -1.83
CA VAL A 17 6.73 12.32 -1.36
C VAL A 17 7.28 10.90 -1.25
N ILE A 18 6.47 9.94 -0.80
CA ILE A 18 6.86 8.53 -0.71
C ILE A 18 7.11 7.93 -2.11
N LEU A 19 6.19 8.18 -3.05
CA LEU A 19 6.28 7.67 -4.41
C LEU A 19 7.44 8.29 -5.19
N ASP A 20 7.63 9.60 -5.06
CA ASP A 20 8.74 10.32 -5.70
C ASP A 20 10.10 9.79 -5.22
N ARG A 21 10.20 9.32 -3.97
CA ARG A 21 11.43 8.74 -3.42
C ARG A 21 11.79 7.39 -4.06
N LEU A 22 10.79 6.57 -4.41
CA LEU A 22 11.01 5.26 -5.04
C LEU A 22 11.50 5.41 -6.49
N GLY A 23 11.03 6.46 -7.18
CA GLY A 23 11.44 6.80 -8.53
C GLY A 23 10.64 6.11 -9.63
N ASP A 24 10.96 6.47 -10.87
CA ASP A 24 10.12 6.21 -12.06
C ASP A 24 9.87 4.71 -12.36
N SER A 25 10.74 3.81 -11.90
CA SER A 25 10.55 2.37 -12.12
C SER A 25 9.31 1.81 -11.38
N TYR A 26 8.84 2.51 -10.35
CA TYR A 26 7.64 2.17 -9.57
C TYR A 26 6.38 2.88 -10.09
N GLU A 27 6.41 3.44 -11.30
CA GLU A 27 5.33 4.25 -11.84
C GLU A 27 3.99 3.49 -11.90
N ILE A 28 2.96 4.16 -11.37
CA ILE A 28 1.55 3.76 -11.42
C ILE A 28 0.67 4.89 -11.96
N ASN A 29 -0.45 4.53 -12.59
CA ASN A 29 -1.41 5.51 -13.09
C ASN A 29 -2.37 5.98 -12.00
N HIS A 30 -2.79 5.07 -11.12
CA HIS A 30 -3.79 5.32 -10.10
C HIS A 30 -3.39 4.73 -8.75
N LEU A 31 -3.57 5.49 -7.68
CA LEU A 31 -3.46 5.02 -6.31
C LEU A 31 -4.80 5.20 -5.60
N TYR A 32 -5.33 4.13 -5.00
CA TYR A 32 -6.56 4.15 -4.21
C TYR A 32 -6.24 3.81 -2.76
N ILE A 33 -6.49 4.74 -1.85
CA ILE A 33 -6.43 4.50 -0.41
C ILE A 33 -7.88 4.30 0.08
N ILE A 34 -8.19 3.06 0.44
CA ILE A 34 -9.55 2.64 0.78
C ILE A 34 -9.64 2.45 2.29
N GLU A 35 -10.13 3.47 2.97
CA GLU A 35 -10.18 3.51 4.44
C GLU A 35 -11.36 2.74 5.04
N LYS A 36 -12.43 2.50 4.26
CA LYS A 36 -13.64 1.80 4.72
C LYS A 36 -14.07 0.74 3.71
N ARG A 37 -14.51 -0.42 4.21
CA ARG A 37 -15.02 -1.52 3.37
C ARG A 37 -16.11 -1.09 2.37
N ARG A 38 -17.01 -0.20 2.78
CA ARG A 38 -18.07 0.31 1.91
C ARG A 38 -17.54 1.10 0.69
N ASP A 39 -16.35 1.67 0.80
CA ASP A 39 -15.74 2.46 -0.27
C ASP A 39 -15.14 1.54 -1.36
N ILE A 40 -14.96 0.24 -1.09
CA ILE A 40 -14.62 -0.76 -2.13
C ILE A 40 -15.67 -0.77 -3.22
N ILE A 41 -16.97 -0.64 -2.91
CA ILE A 41 -18.01 -0.68 -3.95
C ILE A 41 -17.89 0.55 -4.89
N LYS A 42 -17.38 1.66 -4.35
CA LYS A 42 -17.17 2.90 -5.10
C LYS A 42 -16.00 2.81 -6.09
N TYR A 43 -14.99 1.99 -5.81
CA TYR A 43 -13.73 1.95 -6.59
C TYR A 43 -13.37 0.56 -7.16
N GLY A 44 -13.84 -0.52 -6.54
CA GLY A 44 -13.45 -1.91 -6.74
C GLY A 44 -14.38 -2.76 -7.62
N LEU A 45 -15.57 -2.26 -7.98
CA LEU A 45 -16.43 -2.93 -8.98
C LEU A 45 -15.79 -3.01 -10.39
N ILE A 46 -14.68 -2.29 -10.60
CA ILE A 46 -14.06 -2.14 -11.92
C ILE A 46 -12.91 -3.17 -12.14
N PHE A 47 -12.41 -3.85 -11.09
CA PHE A 47 -11.07 -4.47 -11.20
C PHE A 47 -10.86 -5.86 -10.57
N LEU A 48 -11.89 -6.52 -10.04
CA LEU A 48 -11.70 -7.79 -9.30
C LEU A 48 -12.49 -8.93 -9.94
N ASN A 49 -11.84 -10.08 -10.16
CA ASN A 49 -12.55 -11.33 -10.29
C ASN A 49 -13.31 -11.59 -8.98
N ILE A 50 -14.50 -12.20 -9.06
CA ILE A 50 -15.40 -12.42 -7.91
C ILE A 50 -14.70 -13.15 -6.74
N ILE A 51 -13.70 -13.97 -7.04
CA ILE A 51 -12.93 -14.74 -6.06
C ILE A 51 -12.02 -13.81 -5.23
N ASP A 52 -11.28 -12.91 -5.88
CA ASP A 52 -10.39 -11.95 -5.19
C ASP A 52 -11.21 -10.95 -4.36
N PHE A 53 -12.39 -10.56 -4.86
CA PHE A 53 -13.33 -9.72 -4.13
C PHE A 53 -13.77 -10.32 -2.79
N ILE A 54 -13.95 -11.64 -2.72
CA ILE A 54 -14.32 -12.34 -1.48
C ILE A 54 -13.15 -12.30 -0.47
N SER A 55 -11.93 -12.56 -0.92
CA SER A 55 -10.72 -12.51 -0.08
C SER A 55 -10.47 -11.10 0.49
N ILE A 56 -10.71 -10.06 -0.32
CA ILE A 56 -10.65 -8.65 0.09
C ILE A 56 -11.73 -8.32 1.12
N LEU A 57 -12.95 -8.85 0.98
CA LEU A 57 -14.06 -8.59 1.90
C LEU A 57 -13.86 -9.23 3.27
N PHE A 58 -13.20 -10.38 3.30
CA PHE A 58 -12.83 -11.09 4.53
C PHE A 58 -11.57 -10.52 5.21
N GLY A 59 -10.92 -9.51 4.62
CA GLY A 59 -9.77 -8.81 5.22
C GLY A 59 -8.45 -9.59 5.12
N LYS A 60 -8.34 -10.55 4.21
CA LYS A 60 -7.10 -11.31 3.97
C LYS A 60 -6.15 -10.65 2.96
N LEU A 61 -6.60 -9.58 2.32
CA LEU A 61 -5.84 -8.80 1.35
C LEU A 61 -5.72 -7.38 1.88
N GLU A 62 -4.48 -6.92 1.99
CA GLU A 62 -4.10 -5.62 2.54
C GLU A 62 -3.86 -4.58 1.44
N GLY A 63 -3.53 -5.07 0.24
CA GLY A 63 -3.40 -4.29 -0.98
C GLY A 63 -3.80 -5.10 -2.21
N ASN A 64 -3.72 -4.46 -3.39
CA ASN A 64 -3.76 -5.11 -4.69
C ASN A 64 -3.19 -4.22 -5.79
N PHE A 65 -2.29 -4.76 -6.60
CA PHE A 65 -1.83 -4.18 -7.85
C PHE A 65 -2.60 -4.75 -9.05
N VAL A 66 -3.10 -3.87 -9.92
CA VAL A 66 -3.85 -4.23 -11.12
C VAL A 66 -3.03 -3.87 -12.37
N PRO A 67 -2.36 -4.84 -13.02
CA PRO A 67 -1.42 -4.58 -14.12
C PRO A 67 -2.04 -3.86 -15.32
N THR A 68 -3.27 -4.23 -15.69
CA THR A 68 -3.95 -3.69 -16.89
C THR A 68 -4.15 -2.18 -16.86
N THR A 69 -4.28 -1.60 -15.67
CA THR A 69 -4.46 -0.16 -15.49
C THR A 69 -3.32 0.51 -14.76
N LYS A 70 -2.30 -0.26 -14.34
CA LYS A 70 -1.26 0.17 -13.40
C LYS A 70 -1.87 0.88 -12.19
N SER A 71 -2.81 0.21 -11.53
CA SER A 71 -3.50 0.76 -10.36
C SER A 71 -3.06 0.02 -9.10
N VAL A 72 -2.75 0.76 -8.04
CA VAL A 72 -2.51 0.20 -6.70
C VAL A 72 -3.67 0.55 -5.80
N MET A 73 -4.13 -0.41 -5.01
CA MET A 73 -5.18 -0.26 -4.01
C MET A 73 -4.60 -0.66 -2.65
N VAL A 74 -4.83 0.15 -1.63
CA VAL A 74 -4.43 -0.14 -0.24
C VAL A 74 -5.68 -0.13 0.63
N TYR A 75 -5.91 -1.21 1.36
CA TYR A 75 -7.10 -1.43 2.18
C TYR A 75 -6.80 -1.15 3.65
N VAL A 76 -6.80 0.12 4.05
CA VAL A 76 -6.46 0.51 5.44
C VAL A 76 -7.38 -0.16 6.47
N TYR A 77 -8.64 -0.45 6.10
CA TYR A 77 -9.57 -1.13 7.01
C TYR A 77 -9.18 -2.57 7.35
N ALA A 78 -8.33 -3.22 6.54
CA ALA A 78 -7.82 -4.57 6.82
C ALA A 78 -6.87 -4.52 8.02
N GLN A 79 -6.22 -3.37 8.23
CA GLN A 79 -5.28 -3.09 9.33
C GLN A 79 -5.96 -2.66 10.64
N ASN A 80 -7.29 -2.75 10.73
CA ASN A 80 -8.03 -2.33 11.92
C ASN A 80 -7.89 -3.31 13.10
N GLU A 81 -7.24 -4.46 12.92
CA GLU A 81 -6.86 -5.33 14.05
C GLU A 81 -5.83 -4.63 14.95
N TYR A 82 -5.04 -3.72 14.38
CA TYR A 82 -4.11 -2.87 15.12
C TYR A 82 -4.83 -1.68 15.73
N LYS A 83 -4.97 -1.69 17.07
CA LYS A 83 -5.86 -0.80 17.84
C LYS A 83 -5.47 0.68 17.87
N ASN A 84 -4.41 1.11 17.17
CA ASN A 84 -3.95 2.49 17.18
C ASN A 84 -3.70 3.04 15.75
N TYR A 85 -3.89 4.35 15.60
CA TYR A 85 -3.85 5.05 14.32
C TYR A 85 -2.49 4.93 13.61
N GLN A 86 -1.38 5.02 14.35
CA GLN A 86 -0.03 4.94 13.78
C GLN A 86 0.28 3.55 13.24
N SER A 87 -0.11 2.48 13.95
CA SER A 87 0.04 1.11 13.46
C SER A 87 -0.75 0.90 12.17
N SER A 88 -1.99 1.39 12.08
CA SER A 88 -2.74 1.32 10.81
C SER A 88 -2.03 2.08 9.67
N GLN A 89 -1.40 3.22 9.94
CA GLN A 89 -0.58 3.91 8.94
C GLN A 89 0.66 3.10 8.55
N LEU A 90 1.37 2.52 9.54
CA LEU A 90 2.58 1.73 9.32
C LEU A 90 2.31 0.49 8.44
N TYR A 91 1.33 -0.33 8.80
CA TYR A 91 0.98 -1.52 8.02
C TYR A 91 0.36 -1.17 6.66
N SER A 92 -0.35 -0.05 6.55
CA SER A 92 -0.81 0.43 5.24
C SER A 92 0.34 0.93 4.35
N LEU A 93 1.42 1.47 4.93
CA LEU A 93 2.63 1.81 4.18
C LEU A 93 3.39 0.56 3.75
N HIS A 94 3.46 -0.46 4.60
CA HIS A 94 4.01 -1.76 4.23
C HIS A 94 3.26 -2.35 3.03
N ALA A 95 1.93 -2.47 3.12
CA ALA A 95 1.10 -2.92 2.01
C ALA A 95 1.27 -2.05 0.75
N LEU A 96 1.36 -0.72 0.89
CA LEU A 96 1.63 0.15 -0.24
C LEU A 96 2.97 -0.19 -0.93
N LEU A 97 4.04 -0.39 -0.15
CA LEU A 97 5.37 -0.72 -0.68
C LEU A 97 5.38 -2.10 -1.34
N HIS A 98 4.66 -3.06 -0.77
CA HIS A 98 4.47 -4.40 -1.34
C HIS A 98 3.87 -4.32 -2.75
N GLU A 99 2.73 -3.65 -2.88
CA GLU A 99 2.03 -3.51 -4.17
C GLU A 99 2.82 -2.68 -5.18
N LEU A 100 3.62 -1.72 -4.72
CA LEU A 100 4.54 -0.98 -5.58
C LEU A 100 5.70 -1.86 -6.06
N CYS A 101 6.12 -2.87 -5.30
CA CYS A 101 7.10 -3.85 -5.76
C CYS A 101 6.55 -4.69 -6.92
N HIS A 102 5.28 -5.12 -6.86
CA HIS A 102 4.60 -5.73 -8.00
C HIS A 102 4.57 -4.80 -9.22
N ALA A 103 4.25 -3.52 -9.00
CA ALA A 103 4.28 -2.52 -10.07
C ALA A 103 5.68 -2.38 -10.70
N TYR A 104 6.74 -2.40 -9.88
CA TYR A 104 8.12 -2.40 -10.33
C TYR A 104 8.43 -3.61 -11.22
N TYR A 105 8.16 -4.83 -10.73
CA TYR A 105 8.42 -6.05 -11.50
C TYR A 105 7.66 -6.09 -12.82
N HIS A 106 6.39 -5.65 -12.79
CA HIS A 106 5.59 -5.50 -14.00
C HIS A 106 6.21 -4.50 -14.99
N ASN A 107 6.64 -3.33 -14.52
CA ASN A 107 7.23 -2.28 -15.35
C ASN A 107 8.55 -2.73 -16.01
N ILE A 108 9.37 -3.51 -15.30
CA ILE A 108 10.63 -4.05 -15.82
C ILE A 108 10.50 -5.41 -16.52
N LYS A 109 9.28 -5.97 -16.60
CA LYS A 109 8.97 -7.28 -17.19
C LYS A 109 9.77 -8.43 -16.57
N LYS A 110 9.93 -8.40 -15.25
CA LYS A 110 10.54 -9.47 -14.47
C LYS A 110 9.44 -10.29 -13.79
N GLU A 111 9.71 -11.57 -13.55
CA GLU A 111 8.84 -12.45 -12.78
C GLU A 111 8.70 -11.93 -11.34
N GLU A 112 7.46 -11.95 -10.84
CA GLU A 112 7.12 -11.50 -9.49
C GLU A 112 7.25 -12.66 -8.48
N SER A 113 7.57 -12.30 -7.25
CA SER A 113 7.58 -13.20 -6.10
C SER A 113 6.98 -12.46 -4.92
N GLU A 114 5.94 -13.01 -4.30
CA GLU A 114 5.31 -12.44 -3.10
C GLU A 114 6.35 -12.28 -1.98
N GLU A 115 7.18 -13.30 -1.76
CA GLU A 115 8.24 -13.29 -0.75
C GLU A 115 9.26 -12.16 -1.00
N ASP A 116 9.60 -11.87 -2.26
CA ASP A 116 10.49 -10.75 -2.59
C ASP A 116 9.83 -9.40 -2.32
N CYS A 117 8.51 -9.30 -2.55
CA CYS A 117 7.75 -8.06 -2.35
C CYS A 117 7.57 -7.74 -0.87
N ASP A 118 7.26 -8.74 -0.04
CA ASP A 118 7.17 -8.61 1.42
C ASP A 118 8.54 -8.22 1.99
N ASN A 119 9.59 -8.97 1.62
CA ASN A 119 10.96 -8.67 2.03
C ASN A 119 11.37 -7.26 1.61
N PHE A 120 11.01 -6.83 0.40
CA PHE A 120 11.26 -5.47 -0.05
C PHE A 120 10.54 -4.45 0.83
N ALA A 121 9.23 -4.62 1.06
CA ALA A 121 8.43 -3.68 1.84
C ALA A 121 8.97 -3.51 3.26
N THR A 122 9.22 -4.62 3.96
CA THR A 122 9.76 -4.63 5.32
C THR A 122 11.15 -4.01 5.38
N ASN A 123 12.07 -4.46 4.52
CA ASN A 123 13.43 -3.92 4.52
C ASN A 123 13.48 -2.45 4.13
N TYR A 124 12.69 -2.03 3.14
CA TYR A 124 12.68 -0.65 2.66
C TYR A 124 12.11 0.28 3.73
N LEU A 125 11.02 -0.13 4.40
CA LEU A 125 10.41 0.65 5.46
C LEU A 125 11.34 0.77 6.66
N ASN A 126 11.91 -0.34 7.15
CA ASN A 126 12.80 -0.34 8.32
C ASN A 126 14.10 0.44 8.04
N LYS A 127 14.74 0.24 6.87
CA LYS A 127 15.97 0.99 6.50
C LYS A 127 15.74 2.48 6.30
N ASN A 128 14.50 2.90 6.02
CA ASN A 128 14.13 4.30 5.80
C ASN A 128 13.17 4.82 6.90
N SER A 129 13.11 4.19 8.07
CA SER A 129 12.17 4.50 9.16
C SER A 129 12.17 5.98 9.52
N LYS A 130 13.35 6.61 9.61
CA LYS A 130 13.52 8.06 9.83
C LYS A 130 12.86 8.93 8.76
N PHE A 131 12.94 8.52 7.50
CA PHE A 131 12.27 9.24 6.41
C PHE A 131 10.75 9.13 6.56
N PHE A 132 10.23 7.93 6.77
CA PHE A 132 8.79 7.71 6.93
C PHE A 132 8.26 8.45 8.16
N SER A 133 8.93 8.36 9.30
CA SER A 133 8.57 9.09 10.52
C SER A 133 8.46 10.60 10.26
N LYS A 134 9.42 11.18 9.51
CA LYS A 134 9.38 12.61 9.14
C LYS A 134 8.23 12.95 8.18
N VAL A 135 8.00 12.13 7.15
CA VAL A 135 6.89 12.36 6.19
C VAL A 135 5.54 12.24 6.89
N MET A 136 5.41 11.26 7.77
CA MET A 136 4.17 10.95 8.48
C MET A 136 3.94 11.82 9.73
N ASP A 137 4.90 12.66 10.10
CA ASP A 137 4.90 13.45 11.34
C ASP A 137 4.71 12.57 12.59
N TRP A 138 5.37 11.42 12.61
CA TRP A 138 5.39 10.54 13.78
C TRP A 138 6.39 11.05 14.81
N LYS A 139 6.05 10.88 16.10
CA LYS A 139 6.93 11.31 17.21
C LYS A 139 8.22 10.48 17.30
N ASP A 140 8.13 9.21 16.95
CA ASP A 140 9.20 8.23 17.07
C ASP A 140 9.44 7.54 15.71
N GLU A 141 10.58 6.89 15.56
CA GLU A 141 10.84 5.95 14.45
C GLU A 141 10.18 4.61 14.78
N TRP A 142 9.61 3.95 13.76
CA TRP A 142 8.91 2.67 13.91
C TRP A 142 9.43 1.69 12.86
N GLU A 143 9.45 0.42 13.25
CA GLU A 143 9.83 -0.72 12.41
C GLU A 143 8.65 -1.70 12.34
N VAL A 144 8.53 -2.41 11.22
CA VAL A 144 7.60 -3.53 11.09
C VAL A 144 8.30 -4.77 11.65
N GLU A 145 7.64 -5.43 12.61
CA GLU A 145 7.98 -6.76 13.12
C GLU A 145 7.09 -7.77 12.38
N GLU A 146 7.69 -8.65 11.56
CA GLU A 146 6.97 -9.82 11.04
C GLU A 146 6.96 -10.92 12.11
N GLU A 147 5.83 -11.60 12.30
CA GLU A 147 5.77 -12.76 13.20
C GLU A 147 6.55 -13.93 12.56
N ASP A 148 7.63 -14.38 13.22
CA ASP A 148 8.43 -15.58 12.85
C ASP A 148 7.58 -16.87 12.69
#